data_AF-A0A7C3NKK6-F1
#
_entry.id   AF-A0A7C3NKK6-F1
#
_cell.length_a   1.000
_cell.length_b   1.000
_cell.length_c   1.000
_cell.angle_alpha   90.00
_cell.angle_beta   90.00
_cell.angle_gamma   90.00
#
_symmetry.space_group_name_H-M   'P 1'
#
loop_
_entity.id
_entity.type
_entity.pdbx_description
1 polymer ?
#
loop_
_entity_poly.entity_id
_entity_poly.type
_entity_poly.pdbx_seq_one_letter_code
_entity_poly.pdbx_strand_id
1 'polypeptide(L)'
;MSDNFVPSLRDGTLVRHRNRGYEGKIDGTTSIKACFTKGGATLQSLITKETFQYRITVAGESMRKVAPLEDLEVIEAAAEIECNACHHFFFTRPGFVNKPSGRCACGNWICPLCLACQTQEASQNKAPSCTYHRKRVQKKFALSKKASI
;
A
#
# COMPACT_ATOMS: atom_id res chain seq x y z
N MET A 1 3.50 7.03 31.52
CA MET A 1 4.30 6.55 30.38
C MET A 1 3.42 6.75 29.15
N SER A 2 3.68 7.83 28.41
CA SER A 2 2.88 8.22 27.25
C SER A 2 3.27 7.34 26.08
N ASP A 3 2.39 6.43 25.70
CA ASP A 3 2.48 5.73 24.42
C ASP A 3 2.43 6.78 23.31
N ASN A 4 3.62 7.15 22.82
CA ASN A 4 3.79 7.96 21.61
C ASN A 4 3.36 7.09 20.42
N PHE A 5 2.05 6.91 20.27
CA PHE A 5 1.45 6.26 19.12
C PHE A 5 1.54 7.24 17.95
N VAL A 6 2.74 7.33 17.34
CA VAL A 6 2.89 8.01 16.06
C VAL A 6 2.00 7.24 15.07
N PRO A 7 0.98 7.85 14.45
CA PRO A 7 0.14 7.16 13.48
C PRO A 7 1.02 6.72 12.30
N SER A 8 1.47 5.47 12.32
CA SER A 8 2.30 4.94 11.26
C SER A 8 1.40 4.66 10.05
N LEU A 9 1.59 5.40 8.96
CA LEU A 9 0.87 5.11 7.71
C LEU A 9 1.31 3.74 7.20
N ARG A 10 0.34 2.91 6.85
CA ARG A 10 0.58 1.56 6.33
C ARG A 10 0.98 1.61 4.87
N ASP A 11 1.79 0.65 4.45
CA ASP A 11 2.13 0.45 3.05
C ASP A 11 0.87 0.29 2.19
N GLY A 12 0.88 0.92 1.01
CA GLY A 12 -0.27 0.97 0.12
C GLY A 12 -1.24 2.13 0.38
N THR A 13 -1.10 2.86 1.50
CA THR A 13 -1.87 4.09 1.77
C THR A 13 -1.64 5.12 0.67
N LEU A 14 -2.73 5.68 0.15
CA LEU A 14 -2.69 6.73 -0.86
C LEU A 14 -2.58 8.09 -0.18
N VAL A 15 -1.55 8.84 -0.53
CA VAL A 15 -1.26 10.15 0.07
C VAL A 15 -1.04 11.22 -1.00
N ARG A 16 -1.31 12.47 -0.63
CA ARG A 16 -0.94 13.68 -1.37
C ARG A 16 0.05 14.49 -0.55
N HIS A 17 1.10 15.00 -1.18
CA HIS A 17 1.97 15.96 -0.52
C HIS A 17 1.29 17.34 -0.48
N ARG A 18 1.12 17.91 0.71
CA ARG A 18 0.39 19.17 0.94
C ARG A 18 0.92 20.34 0.09
N ASN A 19 2.23 20.55 0.13
CA ASN A 19 2.87 21.69 -0.56
C ASN A 19 3.25 21.42 -2.03
N ARG A 20 3.64 20.19 -2.37
CA ARG A 20 4.13 19.83 -3.71
C ARG A 20 3.04 19.26 -4.62
N GLY A 21 1.88 18.94 -4.08
CA GLY A 21 0.70 18.49 -4.82
C GLY A 21 0.78 17.09 -5.44
N TYR A 22 1.93 16.41 -5.41
CA TYR A 22 2.04 15.07 -5.99
C TYR A 22 1.27 14.03 -5.17
N GLU A 23 0.73 13.03 -5.87
CA GLU A 23 0.04 11.90 -5.27
C GLU A 23 0.86 10.62 -5.43
N GLY A 24 0.91 9.83 -4.38
CA GLY A 24 1.64 8.57 -4.41
C GLY A 24 1.27 7.65 -3.28
N LYS A 25 1.95 6.51 -3.21
CA LYS A 25 1.64 5.44 -2.27
C LYS A 25 2.79 5.17 -1.34
N ILE A 26 2.47 4.95 -0.07
CA ILE A 26 3.46 4.54 0.93
C ILE A 26 4.03 3.17 0.53
N ASP A 27 5.36 3.10 0.45
CA ASP A 27 6.18 1.92 0.10
C ASP A 27 7.21 1.65 1.20
N GLY A 28 6.82 1.91 2.44
CA GLY A 28 7.65 1.79 3.64
C GLY A 28 8.07 3.13 4.26
N THR A 29 8.73 3.01 5.40
CA THR A 29 9.39 4.10 6.10
C THR A 29 10.90 3.97 5.97
N THR A 30 11.60 5.08 6.05
CA THR A 30 13.04 5.13 6.21
C THR A 30 13.37 5.98 7.42
N SER A 31 14.24 5.47 8.29
CA SER A 31 14.90 6.31 9.27
C SER A 31 16.00 7.05 8.54
N ILE A 32 15.88 8.37 8.38
CA ILE A 32 17.07 9.15 8.12
C ILE A 32 17.84 9.15 9.45
N LYS A 33 18.94 8.38 9.50
CA LYS A 33 20.01 8.79 10.39
C LYS A 33 20.52 10.05 9.75
N ALA A 34 20.37 11.20 10.41
CA ALA A 34 20.98 12.43 9.95
C ALA A 34 22.42 12.09 9.51
N CYS A 35 22.68 12.12 8.19
CA CYS A 35 24.02 12.00 7.68
C CYS A 35 24.72 13.30 8.05
N PHE A 36 25.15 13.37 9.32
CA PHE A 36 25.98 14.31 10.08
C PHE A 36 26.31 15.70 9.53
N THR A 37 25.47 16.32 8.70
CA THR A 37 25.65 17.69 8.25
C THR A 37 24.31 18.29 7.82
N LYS A 38 23.79 19.23 8.61
CA LYS A 38 22.85 20.25 8.12
C LYS A 38 23.70 21.47 7.77
N GLY A 39 23.87 21.77 6.49
CA GLY A 39 24.67 22.91 6.04
C GLY A 39 26.20 22.76 6.22
N GLY A 40 26.74 21.54 6.22
CA GLY A 40 28.19 21.30 6.27
C GLY A 40 28.83 21.27 7.66
N ALA A 41 28.06 21.46 8.74
CA ALA A 41 28.56 21.37 10.11
C ALA A 41 28.15 20.04 10.79
N THR A 42 29.11 19.37 11.42
CA THR A 42 28.88 18.18 12.24
C THR A 42 28.03 18.53 13.46
N LEU A 43 26.84 17.95 13.56
CA LEU A 43 25.97 18.11 14.74
C LEU A 43 26.66 17.47 15.95
N GLN A 44 27.04 18.30 16.93
CA GLN A 44 27.80 17.88 18.14
C GLN A 44 27.01 17.02 19.12
N SER A 45 25.70 16.85 18.91
CA SER A 45 24.86 16.11 19.83
C SER A 45 23.95 15.16 19.06
N LEU A 46 23.94 13.89 19.47
CA LEU A 46 23.01 12.83 19.05
C LEU A 46 21.59 13.15 19.55
N ILE A 47 21.05 14.30 19.16
CA ILE A 47 19.72 14.72 19.58
C ILE A 47 18.73 14.08 18.63
N THR A 48 18.08 13.06 19.20
CA THR A 48 16.78 12.49 18.82
C THR A 48 16.70 11.88 17.44
N LYS A 49 16.46 10.56 17.41
CA LYS A 49 15.98 9.80 16.25
C LYS A 49 15.03 10.67 15.42
N GLU A 50 15.45 11.09 14.23
CA GLU A 50 14.61 11.90 13.34
C GLU A 50 13.31 11.14 13.05
N THR A 51 12.22 11.89 12.93
CA THR A 51 10.89 11.37 12.57
C THR A 51 11.01 10.51 11.31
N PHE A 52 10.46 9.28 11.38
CA PHE A 52 10.43 8.37 10.24
C PHE A 52 9.89 9.08 9.01
N GLN A 53 10.65 9.08 7.92
CA GLN A 53 10.16 9.62 6.65
C GLN A 53 9.52 8.50 5.84
N TYR A 54 8.43 8.81 5.17
CA TYR A 54 7.73 7.85 4.32
C TYR A 54 8.31 7.85 2.92
N ARG A 55 8.58 6.65 2.41
CA ARG A 55 8.90 6.43 1.00
C ARG A 55 7.61 6.37 0.21
N ILE A 56 7.52 7.20 -0.82
CA ILE A 56 6.31 7.36 -1.63
C ILE A 56 6.63 7.02 -3.08
N THR A 57 5.88 6.07 -3.64
CA THR A 57 5.93 5.74 -5.06
C THR A 57 4.88 6.56 -5.80
N VAL A 58 5.32 7.40 -6.73
CA VAL A 58 4.46 8.23 -7.59
C VAL A 58 4.30 7.54 -8.94
N ALA A 59 3.07 7.51 -9.47
CA ALA A 59 2.81 6.86 -10.76
C ALA A 59 3.51 7.61 -11.90
N GLY A 60 4.23 6.87 -12.76
CA GLY A 60 4.99 7.46 -13.87
C GLY A 60 6.39 7.94 -13.50
N GLU A 61 6.76 7.94 -12.20
CA GLU A 61 8.10 8.29 -11.77
C GLU A 61 8.94 7.03 -11.48
N SER A 62 10.21 7.05 -11.90
CA SER A 62 11.17 5.98 -11.59
C SER A 62 11.72 6.08 -10.17
N MET A 63 11.79 7.31 -9.63
CA MET A 63 12.38 7.60 -8.33
C MET A 63 11.29 7.74 -7.27
N ARG A 64 11.57 7.18 -6.09
CA ARG A 64 10.71 7.35 -4.92
C ARG A 64 10.88 8.75 -4.35
N LYS A 65 9.78 9.35 -3.92
CA LYS A 65 9.82 10.55 -3.07
C LYS A 65 9.96 10.13 -1.62
N VAL A 66 10.51 11.02 -0.80
CA VAL A 66 10.58 10.84 0.63
C VAL A 66 10.02 12.10 1.28
N ALA A 67 9.09 11.94 2.21
CA ALA A 67 8.46 13.05 2.92
C ALA A 67 8.11 12.66 4.36
N PRO A 68 8.20 13.59 5.31
CA PRO A 68 7.76 13.35 6.69
C PRO A 68 6.23 13.31 6.79
N LEU A 69 5.68 12.82 7.92
CA LEU A 69 4.23 12.64 8.08
C LEU A 69 3.45 13.94 7.91
N GLU A 70 4.01 15.03 8.42
CA GLU A 70 3.40 16.35 8.51
C GLU A 70 3.13 16.97 7.13
N ASP A 71 3.94 16.60 6.14
CA ASP A 71 3.82 17.04 4.75
C ASP A 71 2.80 16.24 3.94
N LEU A 72 2.22 15.19 4.53
CA LEU A 72 1.33 14.27 3.86
C LEU A 72 -0.13 14.46 4.30
N GLU A 73 -1.00 14.33 3.32
CA GLU A 73 -2.45 14.23 3.48
C GLU A 73 -2.87 12.82 3.03
N VAL A 74 -3.62 12.12 3.87
CA VAL A 74 -4.13 10.77 3.54
C VAL A 74 -5.39 10.92 2.70
N ILE A 75 -5.35 10.43 1.46
CA ILE A 75 -6.52 10.39 0.57
C ILE A 75 -7.36 9.13 0.84
N GLU A 76 -6.71 7.97 0.90
CA GLU A 76 -7.36 6.69 1.18
C GLU A 76 -6.40 5.79 1.97
N ALA A 77 -6.78 5.43 3.20
CA ALA A 77 -5.97 4.58 4.07
C ALA A 77 -6.03 3.11 3.62
N ALA A 78 -4.90 2.42 3.71
CA ALA A 78 -4.89 0.96 3.61
C ALA A 78 -5.61 0.37 4.83
N ALA A 79 -6.56 -0.53 4.58
CA ALA A 79 -7.38 -1.18 5.60
C ALA A 79 -7.09 -2.68 5.60
N GLU A 80 -7.11 -3.29 6.77
CA GLU A 80 -7.11 -4.75 6.89
C GLU A 80 -8.52 -5.27 6.62
N ILE A 81 -8.65 -6.26 5.75
CA ILE A 81 -9.92 -6.88 5.42
C ILE A 81 -9.77 -8.40 5.32
N GLU A 82 -10.86 -9.11 5.60
CA GLU A 82 -10.96 -10.55 5.42
C GLU A 82 -11.53 -10.88 4.04
N CYS A 83 -10.95 -11.87 3.35
CA CYS A 83 -11.52 -12.38 2.12
C CYS A 83 -12.75 -13.25 2.38
N ASN A 84 -13.93 -12.83 1.91
CA ASN A 84 -15.16 -13.61 2.03
C ASN A 84 -15.13 -15.01 1.38
N ALA A 85 -14.18 -15.30 0.50
CA ALA A 85 -14.09 -16.57 -0.23
C ALA A 85 -13.08 -17.57 0.37
N CYS A 86 -12.01 -17.09 1.00
CA CYS A 86 -10.95 -17.96 1.54
C CYS A 86 -10.53 -17.59 2.97
N HIS A 87 -11.19 -16.61 3.59
CA HIS A 87 -10.96 -16.14 4.97
C HIS A 87 -9.53 -15.65 5.25
N HIS A 88 -8.75 -15.39 4.20
CA HIS A 88 -7.44 -14.80 4.33
C HIS A 88 -7.55 -13.30 4.62
N PHE A 89 -6.88 -12.85 5.69
CA PHE A 89 -6.72 -11.43 6.03
C PHE A 89 -5.63 -10.80 5.16
N PHE A 90 -5.90 -9.61 4.64
CA PHE A 90 -4.92 -8.85 3.86
C PHE A 90 -5.17 -7.34 3.95
N PHE A 91 -4.11 -6.57 3.73
CA PHE A 91 -4.20 -5.11 3.62
C PHE A 91 -4.60 -4.69 2.21
N THR A 92 -5.52 -3.74 2.12
CA THR A 92 -5.94 -3.12 0.87
C THR A 92 -4.82 -2.23 0.31
N ARG A 93 -4.79 -2.09 -1.00
CA ARG A 93 -3.89 -1.19 -1.72
C ARG A 93 -4.72 -0.20 -2.54
N PRO A 94 -5.21 0.88 -1.90
CA PRO A 94 -5.82 2.01 -2.57
C PRO A 94 -5.13 2.43 -3.87
N GLY A 95 -5.94 2.76 -4.88
CA GLY A 95 -5.47 3.13 -6.22
C GLY A 95 -4.75 2.03 -7.01
N PHE A 96 -4.67 0.77 -6.54
CA PHE A 96 -4.32 -0.37 -7.41
C PHE A 96 -5.58 -0.88 -8.09
N VAL A 97 -5.65 -0.81 -9.41
CA VAL A 97 -6.80 -1.32 -10.17
C VAL A 97 -6.44 -2.68 -10.79
N ASN A 98 -7.35 -3.64 -10.66
CA ASN A 98 -7.27 -4.99 -11.21
C ASN A 98 -6.02 -5.79 -10.84
N LYS A 99 -5.38 -5.46 -9.70
CA LYS A 99 -4.20 -6.15 -9.14
C LYS A 99 -4.53 -6.74 -7.76
N PRO A 100 -3.76 -7.75 -7.29
CA PRO A 100 -3.85 -8.26 -5.92
C PRO A 100 -3.86 -7.14 -4.87
N SER A 101 -4.74 -7.27 -3.87
CA SER A 101 -5.04 -6.25 -2.84
C SER A 101 -5.64 -4.94 -3.36
N GLY A 102 -5.82 -4.78 -4.67
CA GLY A 102 -6.42 -3.61 -5.31
C GLY A 102 -7.92 -3.76 -5.58
N ARG A 103 -8.52 -2.73 -6.17
CA ARG A 103 -9.92 -2.70 -6.61
C ARG A 103 -10.11 -3.49 -7.90
N CYS A 104 -11.06 -4.42 -7.91
CA CYS A 104 -11.57 -5.04 -9.11
C CYS A 104 -12.38 -4.02 -9.93
N ALA A 105 -12.54 -4.26 -11.24
CA ALA A 105 -13.49 -3.55 -12.09
C ALA A 105 -14.95 -3.61 -11.55
N CYS A 106 -15.29 -4.57 -10.68
CA CYS A 106 -16.57 -4.62 -9.98
C CYS A 106 -16.61 -3.81 -8.67
N GLY A 107 -15.58 -3.02 -8.35
CA GLY A 107 -15.51 -2.18 -7.14
C GLY A 107 -14.98 -2.88 -5.89
N ASN A 108 -15.02 -4.21 -5.82
CA ASN A 108 -14.58 -4.96 -4.64
C ASN A 108 -13.07 -5.17 -4.58
N TRP A 109 -12.53 -5.35 -3.38
CA TRP A 109 -11.12 -5.68 -3.17
C TRP A 109 -10.77 -7.09 -3.66
N ILE A 110 -9.61 -7.23 -4.30
CA ILE A 110 -9.11 -8.50 -4.82
C ILE A 110 -8.23 -9.18 -3.77
N CYS A 111 -8.65 -10.35 -3.30
CA CYS A 111 -7.82 -11.15 -2.41
C CYS A 111 -6.49 -11.54 -3.08
N PRO A 112 -5.33 -11.33 -2.44
CA PRO A 112 -4.06 -11.68 -3.04
C PRO A 112 -3.84 -13.19 -3.17
N LEU A 113 -4.49 -13.99 -2.33
CA LEU A 113 -4.35 -15.44 -2.30
C LEU A 113 -5.19 -16.11 -3.41
N CYS A 114 -6.52 -15.97 -3.33
CA CYS A 114 -7.46 -16.66 -4.21
C CYS A 114 -7.92 -15.81 -5.42
N LEU A 115 -7.56 -14.52 -5.48
CA LEU A 115 -7.94 -13.56 -6.54
C LEU A 115 -9.45 -13.29 -6.67
N ALA A 116 -10.24 -13.78 -5.71
CA ALA A 116 -11.66 -13.47 -5.61
C ALA A 116 -11.87 -12.02 -5.16
N CYS A 117 -13.03 -11.48 -5.51
CA CYS A 117 -13.49 -10.15 -5.11
C CYS A 117 -15.00 -10.21 -4.78
N GLN A 118 -15.43 -11.33 -4.19
CA GLN A 118 -16.82 -11.58 -3.85
C GLN A 118 -17.24 -10.73 -2.64
N THR A 119 -18.49 -10.27 -2.67
CA THR A 119 -19.15 -9.69 -1.49
C THR A 119 -19.49 -10.79 -0.49
N GLN A 120 -19.79 -10.41 0.74
CA GLN A 120 -20.25 -11.34 1.77
C GLN A 120 -21.54 -12.05 1.32
N GLU A 121 -22.50 -11.30 0.77
CA GLU A 121 -23.74 -11.83 0.21
C GLU A 121 -23.49 -12.86 -0.90
N ALA A 122 -22.59 -12.56 -1.84
CA ALA A 122 -22.25 -13.48 -2.92
C ALA A 122 -21.59 -14.76 -2.42
N SER A 123 -20.77 -14.67 -1.36
CA SER A 123 -20.15 -15.84 -0.72
C SER A 123 -21.20 -16.70 0.00
N GLN A 124 -22.04 -16.08 0.84
CA GLN A 124 -23.09 -16.77 1.60
C GLN A 124 -24.11 -17.46 0.69
N ASN A 125 -24.49 -16.80 -0.41
CA ASN A 125 -25.46 -17.33 -1.38
C ASN A 125 -24.84 -18.29 -2.42
N LYS A 126 -23.56 -18.66 -2.29
CA LYS A 126 -22.81 -19.46 -3.28
C LYS A 126 -22.97 -18.93 -4.71
N ALA A 127 -23.06 -17.60 -4.84
CA ALA A 127 -23.27 -16.94 -6.11
C ALA A 127 -22.03 -17.13 -7.02
N PRO A 128 -22.23 -17.13 -8.34
CA PRO A 128 -21.12 -17.29 -9.28
C PRO A 128 -20.05 -16.23 -9.03
N SER A 129 -18.79 -16.64 -9.17
CA SER A 129 -17.65 -15.74 -9.05
C SER A 129 -17.74 -14.59 -10.04
N CYS A 130 -17.24 -13.41 -9.66
CA CYS A 130 -17.07 -12.28 -10.56
C CYS A 130 -16.46 -12.72 -11.91
N THR A 131 -17.00 -12.25 -13.03
CA THR A 131 -16.52 -12.60 -14.38
C THR A 131 -15.02 -12.32 -14.59
N TYR A 132 -14.48 -11.33 -13.87
CA TYR A 132 -13.06 -10.99 -13.88
C TYR A 132 -12.19 -11.93 -13.03
N HIS A 133 -12.75 -12.70 -12.10
CA HIS A 133 -12.01 -13.67 -11.29
C HIS A 133 -11.38 -14.76 -12.15
N ARG A 134 -12.18 -15.39 -13.02
CA ARG A 134 -11.67 -16.42 -13.96
C ARG A 134 -10.51 -15.90 -14.82
N LYS A 135 -10.64 -14.67 -15.34
CA LYS A 135 -9.58 -14.01 -16.12
C LYS A 135 -8.29 -13.81 -15.30
N ARG A 136 -8.40 -13.41 -14.02
CA ARG A 136 -7.24 -13.25 -13.13
C ARG A 136 -6.55 -14.58 -12.83
N VAL A 137 -7.33 -15.62 -12.52
CA VAL A 137 -6.81 -16.96 -12.24
C VAL A 137 -6.07 -17.54 -13.44
N GLN A 138 -6.65 -17.44 -14.64
CA GLN A 138 -6.00 -17.87 -15.89
C GLN A 138 -4.67 -17.12 -16.12
N LYS A 139 -4.65 -15.80 -15.91
CA LYS A 139 -3.40 -15.02 -16.02
C LYS A 139 -2.34 -15.46 -15.01
N LYS A 140 -2.71 -15.76 -13.76
CA LYS A 140 -1.78 -16.26 -12.73
C LYS A 140 -1.10 -17.56 -13.17
N PHE A 141 -1.89 -18.52 -13.68
CA PHE A 141 -1.35 -19.79 -14.19
C PHE A 141 -0.49 -19.62 -15.46
N ALA A 142 -0.86 -18.70 -16.36
CA ALA A 142 -0.05 -18.42 -17.55
C ALA A 142 1.31 -17.82 -17.19
N LEU A 143 1.36 -16.95 -16.17
CA LEU A 143 2.61 -16.36 -15.68
C LEU A 143 3.48 -17.39 -14.95
N SER A 144 2.90 -18.29 -14.15
CA SER A 144 3.67 -19.33 -13.46
C SER A 144 4.32 -20.32 -14.42
N LYS A 145 3.63 -20.70 -15.50
CA LYS A 145 4.21 -21.56 -16.55
C LYS A 145 5.41 -20.92 -17.25
N LYS A 146 5.37 -19.61 -17.48
CA LYS A 146 6.49 -18.88 -18.12
C LYS A 146 7.70 -18.69 -17.21
N ALA A 147 7.51 -18.69 -15.88
CA ALA A 147 8.59 -18.56 -14.91
C ALA A 147 9.28 -19.91 -14.58
N SER A 148 8.73 -21.02 -15.07
CA SER A 148 9.24 -22.38 -14.84
C SER A 148 10.00 -22.93 -16.06
N ILE A 149 10.26 -22.08 -17.07
CA ILE A 149 11.05 -22.34 -18.28
C ILE A 149 12.26 -21.42 -18.20
#